data_AF-A0A970J281-F1
#
_entry.id   AF-A0A970J281-F1
#
_cell.length_a   1.000
_cell.length_b   1.000
_cell.length_c   1.000
_cell.angle_alpha   90.00
_cell.angle_beta   90.00
_cell.angle_gamma   90.00
#
_symmetry.space_group_name_H-M   'P 1'
#
loop_
_entity.id
_entity.type
_entity.pdbx_description
1 polymer ?
#
loop_
_entity_poly.entity_id
_entity_poly.type
_entity_poly.pdbx_seq_one_letter_code
_entity_poly.pdbx_strand_id
1 'polypeptide(L)'
;MKQSLAYFQRWVRKNPLILWWLIFLPLMLVILYTSWGHLTAPLAVEDNPPGFWINLVHSFPLVVLARIVLVAVGLVLIMICLFFPLFRVSKEGVQWTREQEEEIARVTGEITGAEVEELIQQETFRWSIILRWLRFCGSKEVASAVSLRELVATISEAFPAERFSILLEHRKKVYGLQHRLLPKLVLPDQDLAEAFGVKLSFGLDYALYIYLHAPDPTGFSPIDEQFMLVLCEIFGRGAQQMNVNPEELVAYFELVDNPSVGAGIK
;
A
#
# COMPACT_ATOMS: atom_id res chain seq x y z
N MET A 1 -16.65 -26.60 -24.18
CA MET A 1 -17.67 -25.56 -24.48
C MET A 1 -18.15 -24.74 -23.28
N LYS A 2 -18.21 -25.25 -22.04
CA LYS A 2 -18.65 -24.45 -20.87
C LYS A 2 -17.66 -23.37 -20.41
N GLN A 3 -16.35 -23.62 -20.53
CA GLN A 3 -15.31 -22.66 -20.13
C GLN A 3 -15.22 -21.45 -21.07
N SER A 4 -15.42 -21.62 -22.38
CA SER A 4 -15.39 -20.51 -23.35
C SER A 4 -16.54 -19.53 -23.15
N LEU A 5 -17.72 -20.03 -22.76
CA LEU A 5 -18.88 -19.19 -22.41
C LEU A 5 -18.64 -18.35 -21.15
N ALA A 6 -18.00 -18.92 -20.12
CA ALA A 6 -17.66 -18.20 -18.90
C ALA A 6 -16.62 -17.10 -19.16
N TYR A 7 -15.61 -17.37 -20.00
CA TYR A 7 -14.62 -16.37 -20.41
C TYR A 7 -15.25 -15.25 -21.24
N PHE A 8 -16.16 -15.59 -22.17
CA PHE A 8 -16.88 -14.61 -22.96
C PHE A 8 -17.74 -13.70 -22.08
N GLN A 9 -18.49 -14.25 -21.14
CA GLN A 9 -19.30 -13.47 -20.19
C GLN A 9 -18.43 -12.53 -19.34
N ARG A 10 -17.27 -12.99 -18.88
CA ARG A 10 -16.33 -12.17 -18.10
C ARG A 10 -15.70 -11.05 -18.94
N TRP A 11 -15.42 -11.31 -20.22
CA TRP A 11 -14.91 -10.32 -21.17
C TRP A 11 -15.96 -9.27 -21.53
N VAL A 12 -17.20 -9.70 -21.80
CA VAL A 12 -18.35 -8.83 -22.07
C VAL A 12 -18.58 -7.86 -20.91
N ARG A 13 -18.47 -8.34 -19.67
CA ARG A 13 -18.62 -7.51 -18.47
C ARG A 13 -17.50 -6.46 -18.31
N LYS A 14 -16.29 -6.75 -18.80
CA LYS A 14 -15.15 -5.81 -18.74
C LYS A 14 -15.14 -4.78 -19.87
N ASN A 15 -15.69 -5.11 -21.04
CA ASN A 15 -15.55 -4.27 -22.25
C ASN A 15 -16.90 -4.04 -22.98
N PRO A 16 -17.93 -3.48 -22.31
CA PRO A 16 -19.27 -3.35 -22.88
C PRO A 16 -19.30 -2.43 -24.11
N LEU A 17 -18.47 -1.37 -24.13
CA LEU A 17 -18.36 -0.45 -25.26
C LEU A 17 -17.79 -1.12 -26.52
N ILE A 18 -16.83 -2.03 -26.37
CA ILE A 18 -16.21 -2.72 -27.51
C ILE A 18 -17.19 -3.72 -28.14
N LEU A 19 -17.94 -4.45 -27.31
CA LEU A 19 -19.02 -5.32 -27.78
C LEU A 19 -20.09 -4.50 -28.53
N TRP A 20 -20.43 -3.31 -28.03
CA TRP A 20 -21.39 -2.42 -28.68
C TRP A 20 -20.90 -1.98 -30.07
N TRP A 21 -19.66 -1.52 -30.20
CA TRP A 21 -19.08 -1.17 -31.50
C TRP A 21 -19.02 -2.37 -32.45
N LEU A 22 -18.71 -3.56 -31.95
CA LEU A 22 -18.68 -4.80 -32.73
C LEU A 22 -20.06 -5.22 -33.28
N ILE A 23 -21.16 -4.85 -32.63
CA ILE A 23 -22.53 -5.13 -33.12
C ILE A 23 -23.04 -3.97 -33.97
N PHE A 24 -22.79 -2.74 -33.53
CA PHE A 24 -23.29 -1.53 -34.17
C PHE A 24 -22.70 -1.28 -35.55
N LEU A 25 -21.37 -1.41 -35.68
CA LEU A 25 -20.66 -1.11 -36.92
C LEU A 25 -21.09 -2.04 -38.09
N PRO A 26 -21.18 -3.38 -37.92
CA PRO A 26 -21.70 -4.24 -38.99
C PRO A 26 -23.19 -4.01 -39.24
N LEU A 27 -24.01 -3.73 -38.22
CA LEU A 27 -25.43 -3.43 -38.43
C LEU A 27 -25.61 -2.15 -39.27
N MET A 28 -24.87 -1.09 -38.96
CA MET A 28 -24.83 0.15 -39.73
C MET A 28 -24.35 -0.09 -41.16
N LEU A 29 -23.30 -0.89 -41.35
CA LEU A 29 -22.80 -1.26 -42.68
C LEU A 29 -23.86 -2.02 -43.50
N VAL A 30 -24.57 -2.97 -42.88
CA VAL A 30 -25.64 -3.73 -43.55
C VAL A 30 -26.80 -2.81 -43.93
N ILE A 31 -27.20 -1.91 -43.04
CA ILE A 31 -28.26 -0.93 -43.35
C ILE A 31 -27.81 0.01 -44.47
N LEU A 32 -26.57 0.52 -44.42
CA LEU A 32 -26.02 1.38 -45.47
C LEU A 32 -25.95 0.66 -46.82
N TYR A 33 -25.49 -0.59 -46.82
CA TYR A 33 -25.36 -1.42 -48.02
C TYR A 33 -26.72 -1.75 -48.64
N THR A 34 -27.69 -2.18 -47.82
CA THR A 34 -29.05 -2.50 -48.29
C THR A 34 -29.83 -1.28 -48.75
N SER A 35 -29.63 -0.13 -48.11
CA SER A 35 -30.27 1.13 -48.49
C SER A 35 -29.55 1.87 -49.62
N TRP A 36 -28.33 1.47 -49.98
CA TRP A 36 -27.52 2.10 -51.02
C TRP A 36 -28.24 2.20 -52.37
N GLY A 37 -28.96 1.14 -52.76
CA GLY A 37 -29.76 1.11 -54.00
C GLY A 37 -30.99 2.02 -53.98
N HIS A 38 -31.51 2.35 -52.80
CA HIS A 38 -32.65 3.28 -52.64
C HIS A 38 -32.22 4.74 -52.47
N LEU A 39 -30.97 4.98 -52.08
CA LEU A 39 -30.37 6.31 -52.00
C LEU A 39 -29.92 6.85 -53.37
N THR A 40 -29.70 5.96 -54.35
CA THR A 40 -29.13 6.30 -55.66
C THR A 40 -30.09 6.13 -56.84
N ALA A 41 -31.33 5.65 -56.61
CA ALA A 41 -32.29 5.47 -57.68
C ALA A 41 -32.85 6.83 -58.16
N PRO A 42 -32.66 7.22 -59.43
CA PRO A 42 -33.41 8.33 -59.99
C PRO A 42 -34.88 7.89 -60.14
N LEU A 43 -35.81 8.56 -59.45
CA LEU A 43 -37.22 8.34 -59.70
C LEU A 43 -37.54 8.81 -61.12
N ALA A 44 -38.01 7.91 -61.96
CA ALA A 44 -38.67 8.27 -63.21
C ALA A 44 -39.85 9.18 -62.86
N VAL A 45 -39.80 10.42 -63.36
CA VAL A 45 -40.88 11.40 -63.23
C VAL A 45 -42.05 10.88 -64.07
N GLU A 46 -43.14 10.48 -63.44
CA GLU A 46 -44.41 10.29 -64.15
C GLU A 46 -44.99 11.66 -64.51
N ASP A 47 -45.36 11.82 -65.79
CA ASP A 47 -45.85 13.05 -66.43
C ASP A 47 -47.31 13.39 -66.02
N ASN A 48 -47.60 13.52 -64.72
CA ASN A 48 -48.83 14.15 -64.26
C ASN A 48 -48.56 14.94 -62.98
N PRO A 49 -48.84 16.26 -62.91
CA PRO A 49 -48.51 17.05 -61.73
C PRO A 49 -49.53 16.81 -60.62
N PRO A 50 -49.16 16.19 -59.48
CA PRO A 50 -50.00 16.29 -58.30
C PRO A 50 -49.71 17.65 -57.62
N GLY A 51 -50.72 18.21 -56.95
CA GLY A 51 -50.68 19.56 -56.39
C GLY A 51 -49.47 19.84 -55.49
N PHE A 52 -49.14 21.13 -55.34
CA PHE A 52 -47.96 21.67 -54.61
C PHE A 52 -47.65 20.97 -53.28
N TRP A 53 -48.67 20.61 -52.50
CA TRP A 53 -48.53 19.89 -51.23
C TRP A 53 -48.03 18.45 -51.37
N ILE A 54 -48.45 17.74 -52.42
CA ILE A 54 -48.02 16.37 -52.68
C ILE A 54 -46.56 16.39 -53.14
N ASN A 55 -46.17 17.34 -54.00
CA ASN A 55 -44.76 17.52 -54.40
C ASN A 55 -43.84 17.94 -53.25
N LEU A 56 -44.34 18.72 -52.26
CA LEU A 56 -43.55 19.08 -51.09
C LEU A 56 -43.28 17.85 -50.21
N VAL A 57 -44.30 17.01 -49.97
CA VAL A 57 -44.21 15.82 -49.11
C VAL A 57 -43.53 14.63 -49.80
N HIS A 58 -43.70 14.48 -51.12
CA HIS A 58 -43.02 13.48 -51.97
C HIS A 58 -41.70 13.98 -52.57
N SER A 59 -41.16 15.09 -52.10
CA SER A 59 -39.84 15.54 -52.55
C SER A 59 -38.77 14.52 -52.11
N PHE A 60 -37.94 14.09 -53.06
CA PHE A 60 -36.87 13.10 -52.89
C PHE A 60 -36.05 13.27 -51.59
N PRO A 61 -35.64 14.50 -51.18
CA PRO A 61 -34.89 14.68 -49.95
C PRO A 61 -35.70 14.37 -48.69
N LEU A 62 -37.00 14.66 -48.70
CA LEU A 62 -37.87 14.60 -47.51
C LEU A 62 -38.27 13.16 -47.18
N VAL A 63 -38.51 12.33 -48.20
CA VAL A 63 -38.74 10.89 -48.02
C VAL A 63 -37.47 10.18 -47.55
N VAL A 64 -36.32 10.54 -48.11
CA VAL A 64 -35.01 10.00 -47.68
C VAL A 64 -34.71 10.44 -46.24
N LEU A 65 -34.92 11.72 -45.91
CA LEU A 65 -34.73 12.25 -44.56
C LEU A 65 -35.67 11.56 -43.56
N ALA A 66 -36.95 11.39 -43.89
CA ALA A 66 -37.92 10.72 -43.02
C ALA A 66 -37.53 9.25 -42.73
N ARG A 67 -37.00 8.53 -43.72
CA ARG A 67 -36.53 7.15 -43.53
C ARG A 67 -35.26 7.08 -42.70
N ILE A 68 -34.30 8.00 -42.90
CA ILE A 68 -33.09 8.11 -42.07
C ILE A 68 -33.48 8.42 -40.61
N VAL A 69 -34.43 9.34 -40.41
CA VAL A 69 -34.95 9.68 -39.08
C VAL A 69 -35.62 8.48 -38.43
N LEU A 70 -36.40 7.69 -39.18
CA LEU A 70 -37.08 6.50 -38.64
C LEU A 70 -36.07 5.40 -38.24
N VAL A 71 -35.03 5.18 -39.05
CA VAL A 71 -33.93 4.27 -38.70
C VAL A 71 -33.16 4.78 -37.49
N ALA A 72 -32.86 6.08 -37.41
CA ALA A 72 -32.19 6.69 -36.27
C ALA A 72 -33.02 6.57 -34.99
N VAL A 73 -34.33 6.81 -35.04
CA VAL A 73 -35.25 6.64 -33.92
C VAL A 73 -35.34 5.17 -33.48
N GLY A 74 -35.40 4.23 -34.43
CA GLY A 74 -35.35 2.80 -34.14
C GLY A 74 -34.05 2.39 -33.46
N LEU A 75 -32.92 2.94 -33.89
CA LEU A 75 -31.61 2.70 -33.30
C LEU A 75 -31.53 3.27 -31.88
N VAL A 76 -32.03 4.49 -31.66
CA VAL A 76 -32.13 5.12 -30.33
C VAL A 76 -33.03 4.29 -29.41
N LEU A 77 -34.17 3.79 -29.89
CA LEU A 77 -35.06 2.91 -29.10
C LEU A 77 -34.38 1.59 -28.73
N ILE A 78 -33.66 0.97 -29.66
CA ILE A 78 -32.88 -0.26 -29.38
C ILE A 78 -31.78 0.06 -28.35
N MET A 79 -31.09 1.20 -28.48
CA MET A 79 -30.15 1.70 -27.48
C MET A 79 -30.83 1.79 -26.11
N ILE A 80 -31.96 2.51 -26.00
CA ILE A 80 -32.68 2.68 -24.74
C ILE A 80 -33.10 1.32 -24.15
N CYS A 81 -33.64 0.40 -24.96
CA CYS A 81 -34.06 -0.93 -24.50
C CYS A 81 -32.90 -1.83 -24.04
N LEU A 82 -31.71 -1.71 -24.64
CA LEU A 82 -30.51 -2.48 -24.24
C LEU A 82 -29.74 -1.86 -23.08
N PHE A 83 -29.77 -0.53 -22.95
CA PHE A 83 -29.15 0.19 -21.85
C PHE A 83 -29.99 0.17 -20.55
N PHE A 84 -31.33 0.10 -20.63
CA PHE A 84 -32.21 0.06 -19.45
C PHE A 84 -32.00 -1.12 -18.47
N PRO A 85 -31.70 -2.36 -18.91
CA PRO A 85 -31.37 -3.43 -17.96
C PRO A 85 -29.95 -3.32 -17.37
N LEU A 86 -29.06 -2.49 -17.95
CA LEU A 86 -27.67 -2.34 -17.50
C LEU A 86 -27.42 -1.07 -16.68
N PHE A 87 -28.25 -0.04 -16.82
CA PHE A 87 -28.15 1.21 -16.07
C PHE A 87 -29.50 1.58 -15.47
N ARG A 88 -29.59 1.50 -14.13
CA ARG A 88 -30.76 1.97 -13.39
C ARG A 88 -30.67 3.50 -13.31
N VAL A 89 -31.24 4.20 -14.29
CA VAL A 89 -31.26 5.67 -14.30
C VAL A 89 -32.33 6.15 -13.30
N SER A 90 -31.88 6.56 -12.11
CA SER A 90 -32.70 7.31 -11.15
C SER A 90 -32.56 8.82 -11.40
N LYS A 91 -33.44 9.64 -10.81
CA LYS A 91 -33.48 11.10 -10.98
C LYS A 91 -32.18 11.84 -10.61
N GLU A 92 -31.19 11.16 -10.06
CA GLU A 92 -29.93 11.74 -9.55
C GLU A 92 -28.67 11.30 -10.32
N GLY A 93 -28.78 10.45 -11.36
CA GLY A 93 -27.65 10.08 -12.23
C GLY A 93 -27.45 8.59 -12.44
N VAL A 94 -26.38 8.25 -13.16
CA VAL A 94 -25.99 6.88 -13.53
C VAL A 94 -25.32 6.20 -12.32
N GLN A 95 -26.10 5.46 -11.53
CA GLN A 95 -25.57 4.70 -10.39
C GLN A 95 -24.99 3.37 -10.86
N TRP A 96 -23.80 3.03 -10.35
CA TRP A 96 -23.19 1.71 -10.52
C TRP A 96 -24.06 0.63 -9.87
N THR A 97 -23.94 -0.62 -10.32
CA THR A 97 -24.76 -1.70 -9.77
C THR A 97 -24.35 -1.97 -8.31
N ARG A 98 -25.34 -2.15 -7.43
CA ARG A 98 -25.15 -2.39 -5.99
C ARG A 98 -24.17 -3.53 -5.69
N GLU A 99 -24.14 -4.56 -6.54
CA GLU A 99 -23.18 -5.67 -6.41
C GLU A 99 -21.72 -5.23 -6.64
N GLN A 100 -21.47 -4.27 -7.54
CA GLN A 100 -20.12 -3.75 -7.79
C GLN A 100 -19.68 -2.74 -6.71
N GLU A 101 -20.61 -1.94 -6.18
CA GLU A 101 -20.32 -1.11 -5.00
C GLU A 101 -20.04 -1.95 -3.76
N GLU A 102 -20.82 -3.02 -3.51
CA GLU A 102 -20.61 -3.93 -2.40
C GLU A 102 -19.29 -4.73 -2.55
N GLU A 103 -18.92 -5.15 -3.76
CA GLU A 103 -17.66 -5.87 -4.00
C GLU A 103 -16.43 -4.94 -3.90
N ILE A 104 -16.51 -3.70 -4.39
CA ILE A 104 -15.43 -2.71 -4.26
C ILE A 104 -15.30 -2.24 -2.80
N ALA A 105 -16.41 -1.97 -2.11
CA ALA A 105 -16.38 -1.59 -0.69
C ALA A 105 -15.85 -2.73 0.19
N ARG A 106 -16.18 -3.99 -0.13
CA ARG A 106 -15.68 -5.16 0.58
C ARG A 106 -14.19 -5.38 0.34
N VAL A 107 -13.71 -5.36 -0.90
CA VAL A 107 -12.29 -5.55 -1.21
C VAL A 107 -11.44 -4.39 -0.69
N THR A 108 -11.92 -3.16 -0.81
CA THR A 108 -11.23 -1.98 -0.26
C THR A 108 -11.23 -1.99 1.27
N GLY A 109 -12.35 -2.39 1.89
CA GLY A 109 -12.48 -2.48 3.35
C GLY A 109 -11.68 -3.64 3.97
N GLU A 110 -11.57 -4.78 3.29
CA GLU A 110 -10.78 -5.93 3.77
C GLU A 110 -9.27 -5.66 3.69
N ILE A 111 -8.78 -5.03 2.63
CA ILE A 111 -7.35 -4.69 2.48
C ILE A 111 -6.95 -3.55 3.42
N THR A 112 -7.74 -2.47 3.47
CA THR A 112 -7.45 -1.36 4.40
C THR A 112 -7.65 -1.75 5.86
N GLY A 113 -8.60 -2.63 6.18
CA GLY A 113 -8.79 -3.15 7.53
C GLY A 113 -7.62 -4.00 8.01
N ALA A 114 -7.14 -4.93 7.18
CA ALA A 114 -6.04 -5.82 7.54
C ALA A 114 -4.71 -5.08 7.72
N GLU A 115 -4.36 -4.17 6.81
CA GLU A 115 -3.15 -3.36 6.92
C GLU A 115 -3.19 -2.42 8.14
N VAL A 116 -4.34 -1.81 8.42
CA VAL A 116 -4.52 -0.96 9.60
C VAL A 116 -4.47 -1.77 10.89
N GLU A 117 -5.05 -2.97 10.91
CA GLU A 117 -4.99 -3.86 12.08
C GLU A 117 -3.56 -4.32 12.37
N GLU A 118 -2.78 -4.65 11.34
CA GLU A 118 -1.36 -4.98 11.47
C GLU A 118 -0.57 -3.79 12.04
N LEU A 119 -0.78 -2.58 11.52
CA LEU A 119 -0.15 -1.36 12.05
C LEU A 119 -0.55 -1.09 13.51
N ILE A 120 -1.83 -1.24 13.85
CA ILE A 120 -2.31 -1.09 15.23
C ILE A 120 -1.66 -2.13 16.15
N GLN A 121 -1.51 -3.38 15.70
CA GLN A 121 -0.84 -4.42 16.49
C GLN A 121 0.63 -4.08 16.73
N GLN A 122 1.35 -3.63 15.70
CA GLN A 122 2.75 -3.20 15.81
C GLN A 122 2.90 -2.02 16.78
N GLU A 123 2.06 -0.99 16.67
CA GLU A 123 2.07 0.15 17.58
C GLU A 123 1.69 -0.23 19.01
N THR A 124 0.65 -1.05 19.18
CA THR A 124 0.24 -1.55 20.50
C THR A 124 1.35 -2.33 21.17
N PHE A 125 2.09 -3.14 20.40
CA PHE A 125 3.26 -3.87 20.89
C PHE A 125 4.37 -2.91 21.35
N ARG A 126 4.74 -1.91 20.53
CA ARG A 126 5.74 -0.88 20.90
C ARG A 126 5.36 -0.15 22.19
N TRP A 127 4.11 0.31 22.30
CA TRP A 127 3.62 0.97 23.52
C TRP A 127 3.62 0.05 24.74
N SER A 128 3.31 -1.24 24.56
CA SER A 128 3.36 -2.22 25.65
C SER A 128 4.78 -2.40 26.19
N ILE A 129 5.80 -2.39 25.31
CA ILE A 129 7.21 -2.44 25.69
C ILE A 129 7.61 -1.19 26.47
N ILE A 130 7.26 -0.01 25.97
CA ILE A 130 7.56 1.26 26.64
C ILE A 130 6.95 1.28 28.05
N LEU A 131 5.68 0.88 28.18
CA LEU A 131 5.01 0.81 29.49
C LEU A 131 5.65 -0.21 30.43
N ARG A 132 6.08 -1.37 29.90
CA ARG A 132 6.83 -2.37 30.68
C ARG A 132 8.14 -1.78 31.20
N TRP A 133 8.90 -1.07 30.37
CA TRP A 133 10.16 -0.43 30.76
C TRP A 133 9.98 0.69 31.77
N LEU A 134 8.96 1.54 31.62
CA LEU A 134 8.63 2.56 32.61
C LEU A 134 8.30 1.96 33.98
N ARG A 135 7.55 0.85 34.01
CA ARG A 135 7.26 0.11 35.26
C ARG A 135 8.50 -0.57 35.84
N PHE A 136 9.32 -1.16 34.97
CA PHE A 136 10.56 -1.84 35.35
C PHE A 136 11.54 -0.86 36.02
N CYS A 137 11.78 0.31 35.40
CA CYS A 137 12.64 1.35 35.96
C CYS A 137 12.06 1.97 37.24
N GLY A 138 10.74 1.97 37.42
CA GLY A 138 10.09 2.43 38.65
C GLY A 138 10.19 1.46 39.84
N SER A 139 10.50 0.19 39.59
CA SER A 139 10.67 -0.82 40.63
C SER A 139 12.13 -0.89 41.09
N LYS A 140 12.40 -0.44 42.31
CA LYS A 140 13.77 -0.36 42.89
C LYS A 140 14.44 -1.74 43.12
N GLU A 141 13.72 -2.83 42.95
CA GLU A 141 14.15 -4.17 43.42
C GLU A 141 14.73 -5.08 42.33
N VAL A 142 14.66 -4.71 41.04
CA VAL A 142 15.23 -5.56 40.00
C VAL A 142 16.68 -5.18 39.73
N ALA A 143 17.56 -6.14 40.02
CA ALA A 143 19.02 -6.02 40.01
C ALA A 143 19.54 -5.23 38.79
N SER A 144 20.20 -4.11 39.11
CA SER A 144 20.93 -3.21 38.21
C SER A 144 21.70 -3.94 37.12
N ALA A 145 22.34 -5.06 37.46
CA ALA A 145 23.17 -5.86 36.58
C ALA A 145 22.41 -6.53 35.43
N VAL A 146 21.12 -6.85 35.60
CA VAL A 146 20.33 -7.56 34.56
C VAL A 146 19.69 -6.59 33.56
N SER A 147 19.65 -5.30 33.88
CA SER A 147 18.96 -4.28 33.08
C SER A 147 19.47 -4.18 31.64
N LEU A 148 20.79 -4.18 31.43
CA LEU A 148 21.37 -4.12 30.07
C LEU A 148 21.04 -5.40 29.28
N ARG A 149 21.08 -6.57 29.92
CA ARG A 149 20.69 -7.83 29.29
C ARG A 149 19.22 -7.81 28.84
N GLU A 150 18.34 -7.28 29.68
CA GLU A 150 16.92 -7.13 29.36
C GLU A 150 16.71 -6.14 28.21
N LEU A 151 17.49 -5.05 28.15
CA LEU A 151 17.46 -4.10 27.03
C LEU A 151 17.85 -4.80 25.72
N VAL A 152 18.97 -5.53 25.73
CA VAL A 152 19.46 -6.28 24.57
C VAL A 152 18.43 -7.32 24.11
N ALA A 153 17.77 -8.02 25.06
CA ALA A 153 16.69 -8.94 24.74
C ALA A 153 15.47 -8.21 24.15
N THR A 154 15.06 -7.10 24.73
CA THR A 154 13.92 -6.29 24.23
C THR A 154 14.17 -5.79 22.80
N ILE A 155 15.38 -5.28 22.52
CA ILE A 155 15.76 -4.84 21.17
C ILE A 155 15.74 -6.03 20.20
N SER A 156 16.24 -7.20 20.64
CA SER A 156 16.23 -8.43 19.83
C SER A 156 14.81 -8.92 19.52
N GLU A 157 13.85 -8.68 20.40
CA GLU A 157 12.43 -9.02 20.20
C GLU A 157 11.73 -8.00 19.30
N ALA A 158 12.01 -6.71 19.48
CA ALA A 158 11.43 -5.64 18.68
C ALA A 158 11.94 -5.64 17.23
N PHE A 159 13.18 -6.06 17.01
CA PHE A 159 13.84 -6.12 15.71
C PHE A 159 14.23 -7.57 15.38
N PRO A 160 13.26 -8.38 14.89
CA PRO A 160 13.43 -9.82 14.71
C PRO A 160 14.45 -10.20 13.62
N ALA A 161 14.63 -9.38 12.57
CA ALA A 161 15.46 -9.70 11.40
C ALA A 161 16.84 -9.02 11.45
N GLU A 162 17.03 -8.08 12.36
CA GLU A 162 18.13 -7.14 12.38
C GLU A 162 19.22 -7.60 13.36
N ARG A 163 20.44 -7.19 13.07
CA ARG A 163 21.59 -7.38 13.95
C ARG A 163 21.94 -6.04 14.59
N PHE A 164 22.55 -6.09 15.77
CA PHE A 164 23.00 -4.88 16.42
C PHE A 164 24.31 -5.13 17.15
N SER A 165 25.09 -4.08 17.33
CA SER A 165 26.36 -4.11 18.05
C SER A 165 26.34 -3.09 19.17
N ILE A 166 26.89 -3.47 20.32
CA ILE A 166 27.05 -2.55 21.45
C ILE A 166 28.54 -2.34 21.68
N LEU A 167 28.94 -1.08 21.74
CA LEU A 167 30.28 -0.67 22.13
C LEU A 167 30.23 -0.01 23.50
N LEU A 168 31.19 -0.38 24.34
CA LEU A 168 31.47 0.28 25.60
C LEU A 168 32.72 1.13 25.46
N GLU A 169 32.59 2.43 25.69
CA GLU A 169 33.73 3.31 25.95
C GLU A 169 33.93 3.42 27.46
N HIS A 170 35.11 3.01 27.94
CA HIS A 170 35.54 3.14 29.32
C HIS A 170 36.98 3.67 29.38
N ARG A 171 37.19 4.84 30.01
CA ARG A 171 38.52 5.48 30.17
C ARG A 171 39.31 5.58 28.86
N LYS A 172 38.64 6.02 27.78
CA LYS A 172 39.20 6.15 26.41
C LYS A 172 39.58 4.83 25.72
N LYS A 173 39.18 3.69 26.25
CA LYS A 173 39.24 2.40 25.56
C LYS A 173 37.84 2.00 25.11
N VAL A 174 37.76 1.39 23.93
CA VAL A 174 36.51 0.94 23.35
C VAL A 174 36.50 -0.58 23.28
N TYR A 175 35.46 -1.18 23.86
CA TYR A 175 35.23 -2.61 23.92
C TYR A 175 33.95 -2.95 23.19
N GLY A 176 33.95 -4.03 22.39
CA GLY A 176 32.73 -4.63 21.88
C GLY A 176 32.11 -5.54 22.93
N LEU A 177 30.79 -5.47 23.12
CA LEU A 177 30.08 -6.41 23.98
C LEU A 177 29.61 -7.61 23.15
N GLN A 178 29.80 -8.80 23.69
CA GLN A 178 29.27 -10.04 23.14
C GLN A 178 28.56 -10.84 24.23
N HIS A 179 27.54 -11.62 23.84
CA HIS A 179 26.84 -12.51 24.76
C HIS A 179 26.42 -13.80 24.06
N ARG A 180 26.81 -14.96 24.61
CA ARG A 180 26.61 -16.28 23.96
C ARG A 180 25.15 -16.63 23.68
N LEU A 181 24.23 -16.18 24.53
CA LEU A 181 22.79 -16.44 24.37
C LEU A 181 22.04 -15.38 23.55
N LEU A 182 22.73 -14.33 23.08
CA LEU A 182 22.12 -13.24 22.32
C LEU A 182 22.77 -13.17 20.94
N PRO A 183 22.40 -14.08 20.02
CA PRO A 183 23.10 -14.26 18.74
C PRO A 183 23.00 -13.05 17.80
N LYS A 184 22.07 -12.14 18.05
CA LYS A 184 21.90 -10.89 17.30
C LYS A 184 22.84 -9.79 17.73
N LEU A 185 23.41 -9.90 18.94
CA LEU A 185 24.46 -9.03 19.41
C LEU A 185 25.76 -9.47 18.76
N VAL A 186 26.15 -8.75 17.71
CA VAL A 186 27.37 -9.00 16.94
C VAL A 186 28.41 -7.95 17.26
N LEU A 187 29.67 -8.30 17.06
CA LEU A 187 30.75 -7.32 17.07
C LEU A 187 30.61 -6.41 15.84
N PRO A 188 31.00 -5.13 15.95
CA PRO A 188 31.01 -4.25 14.79
C PRO A 188 32.03 -4.78 13.79
N ASP A 189 31.54 -5.06 12.58
CA ASP A 189 32.35 -5.53 11.45
C ASP A 189 32.35 -4.45 10.37
N GLN A 190 33.45 -4.31 9.62
CA GLN A 190 33.60 -3.24 8.62
C GLN A 190 32.61 -3.37 7.45
N ASP A 191 32.06 -4.57 7.25
CA ASP A 191 31.13 -4.89 6.17
C ASP A 191 29.66 -4.65 6.54
N LEU A 192 29.35 -4.34 7.80
CA LEU A 192 27.99 -4.00 8.24
C LEU A 192 27.78 -2.49 8.05
N ALA A 193 26.89 -2.14 7.12
CA ALA A 193 26.48 -0.75 6.93
C ALA A 193 25.71 -0.28 8.18
N GLU A 194 26.36 0.58 8.97
CA GLU A 194 25.71 1.26 10.09
C GLU A 194 24.55 2.11 9.56
N ALA A 195 23.32 1.73 9.93
CA ALA A 195 22.13 2.46 9.52
C ALA A 195 21.67 3.44 10.60
N PHE A 196 21.80 3.07 11.88
CA PHE A 196 21.33 3.89 13.00
C PHE A 196 22.13 3.61 14.29
N GLY A 197 22.41 4.65 15.08
CA GLY A 197 23.20 4.55 16.30
C GLY A 197 22.73 5.47 17.42
N VAL A 198 22.76 4.97 18.66
CA VAL A 198 22.40 5.72 19.87
C VAL A 198 23.57 5.70 20.85
N LYS A 199 23.96 6.89 21.34
CA LYS A 199 24.95 7.06 22.39
C LYS A 199 24.28 7.35 23.73
N LEU A 200 24.58 6.52 24.73
CA LEU A 200 24.17 6.69 26.13
C LEU A 200 25.39 7.01 26.99
N SER A 201 25.46 8.25 27.48
CA SER A 201 26.55 8.71 28.35
C SER A 201 26.18 8.56 29.83
N PHE A 202 27.03 7.85 30.59
CA PHE A 202 26.86 7.62 32.03
C PHE A 202 27.90 8.39 32.88
N GLY A 203 28.55 9.39 32.30
CA GLY A 203 29.59 10.20 32.94
C GLY A 203 30.59 10.71 31.92
N LEU A 204 31.73 11.22 32.40
CA LEU A 204 32.81 11.75 31.55
C LEU A 204 33.60 10.65 30.81
N ASP A 205 33.74 9.48 31.44
CA ASP A 205 34.62 8.40 30.95
C ASP A 205 33.89 7.09 30.67
N TYR A 206 32.54 7.11 30.64
CA TYR A 206 31.73 5.92 30.41
C TYR A 206 30.57 6.22 29.46
N ALA A 207 30.54 5.55 28.31
CA ALA A 207 29.45 5.64 27.35
C ALA A 207 29.17 4.28 26.70
N LEU A 208 27.89 3.99 26.47
CA LEU A 208 27.43 2.87 25.66
C LEU A 208 26.95 3.38 24.31
N TYR A 209 27.43 2.76 23.24
CA TYR A 209 26.97 3.02 21.89
C TYR A 209 26.23 1.79 21.40
N ILE A 210 24.99 1.96 20.96
CA ILE A 210 24.12 0.90 20.46
C ILE A 210 23.89 1.18 18.99
N TYR A 211 24.35 0.30 18.11
CA TYR A 211 24.21 0.43 16.67
C TYR A 211 23.30 -0.67 16.14
N LEU A 212 22.31 -0.29 15.34
CA LEU A 212 21.44 -1.19 14.60
C LEU A 212 21.91 -1.27 13.15
N HIS A 213 22.04 -2.52 12.68
CA HIS A 213 22.47 -2.84 11.32
C HIS A 213 21.25 -3.24 10.51
N ALA A 214 20.94 -2.42 9.50
CA ALA A 214 19.85 -2.73 8.58
C ALA A 214 20.35 -3.74 7.53
N PRO A 215 19.59 -4.81 7.24
CA PRO A 215 19.91 -5.70 6.12
C PRO A 215 19.66 -5.01 4.76
N ASP A 216 18.76 -4.04 4.71
CA ASP A 216 18.37 -3.33 3.50
C ASP A 216 18.97 -1.91 3.41
N PRO A 217 19.33 -1.44 2.20
CA PRO A 217 19.94 -0.13 1.99
C PRO A 217 18.96 1.04 2.19
N THR A 218 17.68 0.77 2.39
CA THR A 218 16.63 1.77 2.63
C THR A 218 16.68 2.38 4.03
N GLY A 219 17.44 1.79 4.96
CA GLY A 219 17.55 2.26 6.34
C GLY A 219 16.32 1.96 7.19
N PHE A 220 16.28 2.52 8.41
CA PHE A 220 15.18 2.34 9.35
C PHE A 220 14.06 3.36 9.13
N SER A 221 12.83 3.01 9.51
CA SER A 221 11.74 3.99 9.49
C SER A 221 11.93 5.02 10.61
N PRO A 222 11.46 6.27 10.44
CA PRO A 222 11.54 7.28 11.50
C PRO A 222 10.84 6.86 12.80
N ILE A 223 9.83 5.99 12.72
CA ILE A 223 9.11 5.48 13.89
C ILE A 223 9.98 4.48 14.66
N ASP A 224 10.71 3.61 13.96
CA ASP A 224 11.64 2.66 14.57
C ASP A 224 12.81 3.37 15.26
N GLU A 225 13.36 4.40 14.61
CA GLU A 225 14.41 5.24 15.19
C GLU A 225 13.93 5.93 16.47
N GLN A 226 12.74 6.54 16.44
CA GLN A 226 12.15 7.17 17.62
C GLN A 226 11.87 6.16 18.73
N PHE A 227 11.34 4.99 18.40
CA PHE A 227 11.11 3.92 19.38
C PHE A 227 12.42 3.51 20.07
N MET A 228 13.49 3.33 19.31
CA MET A 228 14.81 3.02 19.84
C MET A 228 15.37 4.14 20.73
N LEU A 229 15.23 5.40 20.33
CA LEU A 229 15.65 6.55 21.14
C LEU A 229 14.92 6.59 22.47
N VAL A 230 13.58 6.45 22.45
CA VAL A 230 12.75 6.46 23.65
C VAL A 230 13.12 5.30 24.58
N LEU A 231 13.29 4.10 24.03
CA LEU A 231 13.69 2.92 24.81
C LEU A 231 15.05 3.12 25.49
N CYS A 232 16.04 3.60 24.73
CA CYS A 232 17.39 3.88 25.24
C CYS A 232 17.39 5.01 26.27
N GLU A 233 16.57 6.05 26.08
CA GLU A 233 16.43 7.15 27.03
C GLU A 233 15.80 6.69 28.34
N ILE A 234 14.74 5.87 28.30
CA ILE A 234 14.10 5.30 29.50
C ILE A 234 15.11 4.46 30.27
N PHE A 235 15.85 3.59 29.57
CA PHE A 235 16.92 2.79 30.17
C PHE A 235 18.01 3.67 30.79
N GLY A 236 18.52 4.66 30.05
CA GLY A 236 19.58 5.55 30.50
C GLY A 236 19.18 6.33 31.76
N ARG A 237 17.97 6.90 31.78
CA ARG A 237 17.41 7.58 32.96
C ARG A 237 17.21 6.60 34.12
N GLY A 238 16.71 5.40 33.86
CA GLY A 238 16.53 4.36 34.89
C GLY A 238 17.85 3.97 35.54
N ALA A 239 18.89 3.69 34.74
CA ALA A 239 20.22 3.33 35.23
C ALA A 239 20.86 4.47 36.05
N GLN A 240 20.70 5.73 35.61
CA GLN A 240 21.16 6.91 36.38
C GLN A 240 20.41 7.07 37.71
N GLN A 241 19.08 6.93 37.71
CA GLN A 241 18.26 7.06 38.92
C GLN A 241 18.55 5.96 39.95
N MET A 242 18.89 4.76 39.49
CA MET A 242 19.27 3.63 40.34
C MET A 242 20.72 3.70 40.83
N ASN A 243 21.52 4.72 40.42
CA ASN A 243 22.96 4.82 40.70
C ASN A 243 23.71 3.52 40.37
N VAL A 244 23.36 2.89 39.25
CA VAL A 244 24.02 1.64 38.84
C VAL A 244 25.48 1.91 38.54
N ASN A 245 26.37 1.10 39.14
CA ASN A 245 27.78 1.16 38.76
C ASN A 245 27.92 0.70 37.30
N PRO A 246 28.55 1.50 36.43
CA PRO A 246 28.70 1.13 35.02
C PRO A 246 29.32 -0.25 34.80
N GLU A 247 30.25 -0.67 35.65
CA GLU A 247 30.86 -2.01 35.59
C GLU A 247 29.84 -3.15 35.86
N GLU A 248 28.79 -2.90 36.65
CA GLU A 248 27.73 -3.89 36.91
C GLU A 248 26.83 -4.09 35.69
N LEU A 249 26.63 -3.05 34.87
CA LEU A 249 25.78 -3.13 33.67
C LEU A 249 26.31 -4.16 32.67
N VAL A 250 27.62 -4.28 32.57
CA VAL A 250 28.29 -5.15 31.59
C VAL A 250 28.75 -6.48 32.18
N ALA A 251 28.45 -6.76 33.45
CA ALA A 251 28.92 -7.95 34.16
C ALA A 251 28.52 -9.28 33.51
N TYR A 252 27.42 -9.30 32.75
CA TYR A 252 26.95 -10.49 32.03
C TYR A 252 27.49 -10.62 30.60
N PHE A 253 28.28 -9.65 30.13
CA PHE A 253 28.78 -9.62 28.76
C PHE A 253 30.27 -9.94 28.69
N GLU A 254 30.67 -10.63 27.63
CA GLU A 254 32.08 -10.82 27.28
C GLU A 254 32.57 -9.51 26.62
N LEU A 255 33.60 -8.90 27.19
CA LEU A 255 34.24 -7.69 26.66
C LEU A 255 35.34 -8.10 25.69
N VAL A 256 35.21 -7.69 24.43
CA VAL A 256 36.18 -7.96 23.37
C VAL A 256 36.88 -6.64 23.03
N ASP A 257 38.21 -6.60 23.10
CA ASP A 257 38.98 -5.45 22.62
C ASP A 257 38.66 -5.24 21.13
N ASN A 258 38.11 -4.07 20.81
CA ASN A 258 37.68 -3.79 19.45
C ASN A 258 38.92 -3.39 18.62
N PRO A 259 39.33 -4.14 17.57
CA PRO A 259 40.48 -3.79 16.74
C PRO A 259 40.22 -2.59 15.81
N SER A 260 38.97 -2.13 15.68
CA SER A 260 38.57 -1.02 14.81
C SER A 260 38.84 0.39 15.38
N VAL A 261 39.95 0.57 16.11
CA VAL A 261 40.39 1.85 16.72
C VAL A 261 40.67 2.98 15.70
N GLY A 262 40.44 2.76 14.41
CA GLY A 262 40.66 3.74 13.33
C GLY A 262 39.41 4.29 12.64
N ALA A 263 38.23 3.68 12.83
CA ALA A 263 37.00 4.19 12.22
C ALA A 263 36.34 5.15 13.21
N GLY A 264 36.46 6.45 12.95
CA GLY A 264 35.93 7.49 13.82
C GLY A 264 34.48 7.21 14.17
N ILE A 265 34.21 7.16 15.48
CA ILE A 265 32.88 7.35 16.05
C ILE A 265 32.37 8.66 15.45
N LYS A 266 31.45 8.57 14.48
CA LYS A 266 30.81 9.73 13.86
C LYS A 266 29.61 10.19 14.69
#